data_AF-A0AAW0ITC1-F1
#
_entry.id   AF-A0AAW0ITC1-F1
#
_cell.length_a   1.000
_cell.length_b   1.000
_cell.length_c   1.000
_cell.angle_alpha   90.00
_cell.angle_beta   90.00
_cell.angle_gamma   90.00
#
_symmetry.space_group_name_H-M   'P 1'
#
loop_
_entity.id
_entity.type
_entity.pdbx_description
1 polymer ?
#
loop_
_entity_poly.entity_id
_entity_poly.type
_entity_poly.pdbx_seq_one_letter_code
_entity_poly.pdbx_strand_id
1 'polypeptide(L)'
;MKIGNCSEMSENGQCIHLMGSVVLNEGGCGCVSMIRDCKLCAWGNSIEILSSTIKSYNTEDKGKLNTVVEFECWELEPIDF
;
A
#
# COMPACT_ATOMS: atom_id res chain seq x y z
N MET A 1 8.49 -1.57 -2.04
CA MET A 1 7.33 -1.50 -2.95
C MET A 1 7.80 -1.72 -4.38
N LYS A 2 7.00 -2.42 -5.19
CA LYS A 2 7.25 -2.72 -6.60
C LYS A 2 6.13 -2.15 -7.45
N ILE A 3 6.50 -1.54 -8.57
CA ILE A 3 5.54 -1.06 -9.57
C ILE A 3 5.22 -2.19 -10.56
N GLY A 4 3.95 -2.50 -10.76
CA GLY A 4 3.49 -3.58 -11.64
C GLY A 4 3.93 -3.37 -13.09
N ASN A 5 3.62 -2.20 -13.64
CA ASN A 5 3.83 -1.87 -15.05
C ASN A 5 5.29 -1.94 -15.56
N CYS A 6 6.27 -1.54 -14.76
CA CYS A 6 7.68 -1.48 -15.21
C CYS A 6 8.66 -2.25 -14.32
N SER A 7 8.15 -2.91 -13.26
CA SER A 7 8.96 -3.64 -12.27
C SER A 7 10.01 -2.78 -11.54
N GLU A 8 9.86 -1.46 -11.51
CA GLU A 8 10.67 -0.58 -10.65
C GLU A 8 10.46 -0.96 -9.17
N MET A 9 11.55 -1.08 -8.42
CA MET A 9 11.51 -1.35 -6.98
C MET A 9 12.03 -0.15 -6.20
N SER A 10 11.43 0.11 -5.04
CA SER A 10 11.97 1.08 -4.09
C SER A 10 13.27 0.58 -3.48
N GLU A 11 14.35 1.35 -3.62
CA GLU A 11 15.64 1.05 -2.97
C GLU A 11 15.60 1.32 -1.45
N ASN A 12 14.77 2.27 -1.02
CA ASN A 12 14.61 2.65 0.38
C ASN A 12 13.24 2.22 0.92
N GLY A 13 13.20 1.95 2.23
CA GLY A 13 11.95 1.70 2.97
C GLY A 13 10.99 2.89 2.87
N GLN A 14 9.71 2.60 2.66
CA GLN A 14 8.65 3.60 2.54
C GLN A 14 7.61 3.34 3.63
N CYS A 15 7.29 4.38 4.41
CA CYS A 15 6.26 4.30 5.44
C CYS A 15 4.94 4.84 4.90
N ILE A 16 3.86 4.12 5.15
CA ILE A 16 2.48 4.53 4.86
C ILE A 16 1.67 4.59 6.15
N HIS A 17 0.80 5.57 6.26
CA HIS A 17 -0.01 5.80 7.47
C HIS A 17 -1.46 6.01 7.07
N LEU A 18 -2.38 5.42 7.85
CA LEU A 18 -3.82 5.57 7.62
C LEU A 18 -4.27 7.04 7.71
N MET A 19 -3.72 7.79 8.67
CA MET A 19 -4.02 9.21 8.86
C MET A 19 -3.38 10.12 7.80
N GLY A 20 -2.48 9.58 6.97
CA GLY A 20 -1.83 10.29 5.87
C GLY A 20 -2.58 10.16 4.54
N SER A 21 -3.82 9.67 4.54
CA SER A 21 -4.58 9.43 3.31
C SER A 21 -4.80 10.71 2.51
N VAL A 22 -4.53 10.65 1.21
CA VAL A 22 -4.68 11.74 0.24
C VAL A 22 -5.87 11.43 -0.67
N VAL A 23 -6.70 12.44 -0.93
CA VAL A 23 -7.78 12.33 -1.91
C VAL A 23 -7.17 12.29 -3.31
N LEU A 24 -7.59 11.34 -4.13
CA LEU A 24 -7.18 11.29 -5.54
C LEU A 24 -7.69 12.56 -6.23
N ASN A 25 -6.77 13.45 -6.59
CA ASN A 25 -7.10 14.58 -7.42
C ASN A 25 -7.23 14.07 -8.87
N GLU A 26 -8.35 14.40 -9.50
CA GLU A 26 -8.77 13.99 -10.87
C GLU A 26 -9.62 12.71 -10.95
N GLY A 27 -10.93 12.86 -10.73
CA GLY A 27 -11.97 11.93 -11.22
C GLY A 27 -12.20 10.64 -10.42
N GLY A 28 -11.35 10.31 -9.46
CA GLY A 28 -11.49 9.12 -8.62
C GLY A 28 -12.23 9.36 -7.31
N CYS A 29 -13.27 8.57 -7.02
CA CYS A 29 -13.99 8.58 -5.73
C CYS A 29 -13.28 7.69 -4.69
N GLY A 30 -12.01 7.97 -4.36
CA GLY A 30 -11.23 7.18 -3.40
C GLY A 30 -10.18 7.98 -2.63
N CYS A 31 -9.87 7.53 -1.41
CA CYS A 31 -8.83 8.11 -0.54
C CYS A 31 -7.69 7.12 -0.44
N VAL A 32 -6.52 7.41 -1.01
CA VAL A 32 -5.38 6.48 -1.00
C VAL A 32 -4.38 6.83 0.08
N SER A 33 -3.66 5.85 0.60
CA SER A 33 -2.66 6.08 1.65
C SER A 33 -1.32 6.60 1.12
N MET A 34 -1.02 6.34 -0.15
CA MET A 34 0.15 6.89 -0.84
C MET A 34 -0.08 6.88 -2.35
N ILE A 35 0.38 7.94 -3.02
CA ILE A 35 0.52 8.03 -4.47
C ILE A 35 2.01 8.09 -4.78
N ARG A 36 2.44 7.33 -5.78
CA ARG A 36 3.81 7.35 -6.28
C ARG A 36 3.81 7.36 -7.81
N ASP A 37 4.36 8.44 -8.34
CA ASP A 37 4.68 8.53 -9.76
C ASP A 37 5.97 7.78 -10.04
N CYS A 38 5.91 6.85 -10.98
CA CYS A 38 7.06 6.10 -11.42
C CYS A 38 8.00 6.99 -12.26
N LYS A 39 9.29 7.02 -11.93
CA LYS A 39 10.26 7.80 -12.70
C LYS A 39 10.56 7.20 -14.07
N LEU A 40 10.33 5.89 -14.25
CA LEU A 40 10.59 5.18 -15.49
C LEU A 40 9.40 5.19 -16.46
N CYS A 41 8.18 4.93 -15.97
CA CYS A 41 7.00 4.79 -16.82
C CYS A 41 5.99 5.94 -16.71
N ALA A 42 6.28 6.97 -15.89
CA ALA A 42 5.46 8.18 -15.71
C ALA A 42 3.98 7.92 -15.40
N TRP A 43 3.66 6.72 -14.89
CA TRP A 43 2.31 6.32 -14.53
C TRP A 43 2.09 6.55 -13.03
N GLY A 44 0.91 7.04 -12.66
CA GLY A 44 0.49 7.20 -11.27
C GLY A 44 0.11 5.84 -10.68
N ASN A 45 0.80 5.43 -9.63
CA ASN A 45 0.54 4.18 -8.91
C ASN A 45 0.13 4.54 -7.48
N SER A 46 -0.74 3.74 -6.87
CA SER A 46 -1.20 4.03 -5.51
C SER A 46 -1.46 2.77 -4.70
N ILE A 47 -1.44 2.96 -3.39
CA ILE A 47 -1.73 1.93 -2.41
C ILE A 47 -2.60 2.52 -1.30
N GLU A 48 -3.60 1.77 -0.86
CA GLU A 48 -4.51 2.14 0.22
C GLU A 48 -4.48 1.08 1.33
N ILE A 49 -4.39 1.54 2.58
CA ILE A 49 -4.56 0.68 3.76
C ILE A 49 -6.05 0.49 3.99
N LEU A 50 -6.52 -0.75 3.88
CA LEU A 50 -7.92 -1.07 4.14
C LEU A 50 -8.17 -1.09 5.65
N SER A 51 -8.57 0.06 6.23
CA SER A 51 -8.74 0.23 7.67
C SER A 51 -9.65 -0.83 8.33
N SER A 52 -10.66 -1.31 7.61
CA SER A 52 -11.60 -2.35 8.07
C SER A 52 -10.97 -3.73 8.23
N THR A 53 -9.80 -3.96 7.64
CA THR A 53 -9.09 -5.26 7.65
C THR A 53 -8.02 -5.35 8.72
N ILE A 54 -7.74 -4.24 9.42
CA ILE A 54 -6.75 -4.19 10.50
C ILE A 54 -7.24 -5.05 11.66
N LYS A 55 -6.45 -6.07 12.02
CA LYS A 55 -6.73 -7.03 13.09
C LYS A 55 -5.59 -7.04 14.10
N SER A 56 -5.93 -7.21 15.38
CA SER A 56 -4.93 -7.45 16.41
C SER A 56 -4.38 -8.86 16.32
N TYR A 57 -3.10 -9.02 16.66
CA TYR A 57 -2.47 -10.33 16.86
C TYR A 57 -2.39 -10.60 18.36
N ASN A 58 -3.06 -11.66 18.83
CA ASN A 58 -3.22 -11.93 20.25
C ASN A 58 -2.39 -13.16 20.69
N THR A 59 -2.35 -13.45 21.99
CA THR A 59 -1.59 -14.59 22.53
C THR A 59 -2.04 -15.93 21.94
N GLU A 60 -3.32 -16.05 21.57
CA GLU A 60 -3.92 -17.25 20.95
C GLU A 60 -3.41 -17.51 19.52
N ASP A 61 -2.89 -16.47 18.87
CA ASP A 61 -2.37 -16.49 17.51
C ASP A 61 -0.88 -16.88 17.45
N LYS A 62 -0.24 -17.03 18.61
CA LYS A 62 1.20 -17.26 18.74
C LYS A 62 1.64 -18.47 17.92
N GLY A 63 2.59 -18.22 17.00
CA GLY A 63 3.19 -19.26 16.17
C GLY A 63 2.41 -19.59 14.90
N LYS A 64 1.34 -18.85 14.61
CA LYS A 64 0.57 -18.95 13.36
C LYS A 64 0.80 -17.70 12.50
N LEU A 65 0.80 -17.90 11.19
CA LEU A 65 0.72 -16.80 10.24
C LEU A 65 -0.72 -16.30 10.19
N ASN A 66 -0.92 -15.02 10.50
CA ASN A 66 -2.22 -14.37 10.49
C ASN A 66 -2.13 -13.09 9.67
N THR A 67 -3.13 -12.85 8.83
CA THR A 67 -3.27 -11.58 8.12
C THR A 67 -3.73 -10.51 9.10
N VAL A 68 -2.87 -9.52 9.36
CA VAL A 68 -3.13 -8.42 10.31
C VAL A 68 -3.59 -7.13 9.61
N VAL A 69 -3.37 -7.00 8.31
CA VAL A 69 -3.78 -5.87 7.48
C VAL A 69 -3.80 -6.29 6.02
N GLU A 70 -4.72 -5.71 5.25
CA GLU A 70 -4.79 -5.85 3.79
C GLU A 70 -4.60 -4.47 3.14
N PHE A 71 -4.05 -4.48 1.92
CA PHE A 71 -3.81 -3.28 1.14
C PHE A 71 -4.51 -3.41 -0.20
N GLU A 72 -5.23 -2.36 -0.61
CA GLU A 72 -5.69 -2.23 -1.98
C GLU A 72 -4.56 -1.63 -2.83
N CYS A 73 -4.09 -2.39 -3.81
CA CYS A 73 -2.93 -2.06 -4.61
C CYS A 73 -3.37 -1.73 -6.05
N TRP A 74 -3.07 -0.52 -6.52
CA TRP A 74 -3.22 -0.15 -7.93
C TRP A 74 -1.83 0.09 -8.52
N GLU A 75 -1.30 -0.95 -9.15
CA GLU A 75 0.04 -0.98 -9.76
C GLU A 75 1.20 -0.75 -8.78
N LEU A 76 0.96 -0.71 -7.47
CA LEU A 76 1.99 -0.54 -6.43
C LEU A 76 1.83 -1.60 -5.33
N GLU A 77 2.72 -2.59 -5.32
CA GLU A 77 2.64 -3.74 -4.41
C GLU A 77 3.73 -3.71 -3.32
N PRO A 78 3.41 -4.07 -2.06
CA PRO A 78 4.42 -4.31 -1.04
C PRO A 78 5.13 -5.64 -1.32
N ILE A 79 6.46 -5.63 -1.30
CA ILE A 79 7.30 -6.82 -1.56
C ILE A 79 8.14 -7.23 -0.34
N ASP A 80 8.16 -6.39 0.70
CA ASP A 80 8.90 -6.59 1.94
C ASP A 80 8.26 -5.73 3.05
N PHE A 81 8.44 -6.11 4.32
CA PHE A 81 7.84 -5.42 5.49
C PHE A 81 8.73 -5.44 6.74
#